data_AF-A0A5E4LZQ5-F1
#
_entry.id   AF-A0A5E4LZQ5-F1
#
_cell.length_a   1.000
_cell.length_b   1.000
_cell.length_c   1.000
_cell.angle_alpha   90.00
_cell.angle_beta   90.00
_cell.angle_gamma   90.00
#
_symmetry.space_group_name_H-M   'P 1'
#
loop_
_entity.id
_entity.type
_entity.pdbx_description
1 polymer ?
#
loop_
_entity_poly.entity_id
_entity_poly.type
_entity_poly.pdbx_seq_one_letter_code
_entity_poly.pdbx_strand_id
1 'polypeptide(L)'
;MLSQEQKHGILLFNEILIRESIAVKSSNLSYVGFENFGNEIHASNTKANHGLGFMFQSLSVNFCQPVTIFTSTGTVKGVFTVTH
;
A
#
# COMPACT_ATOMS: atom_id res chain seq x y z
N MET A 1 15.48 -14.30 15.58
CA MET A 1 15.26 -14.57 14.15
C MET A 1 14.15 -15.61 14.04
N LEU A 2 13.16 -15.43 13.15
CA LEU A 2 12.03 -16.36 13.01
C LEU A 2 12.50 -17.72 12.46
N SER A 3 11.89 -18.81 12.94
CA SER A 3 12.08 -20.16 12.38
C SER A 3 11.51 -20.24 10.95
N GLN A 4 11.82 -21.31 10.22
CA GLN A 4 11.28 -21.46 8.86
C GLN A 4 9.75 -21.61 8.86
N GLU A 5 9.20 -22.32 9.83
CA GLU A 5 7.74 -22.46 10.02
C GLU A 5 7.08 -21.11 10.28
N GLN A 6 7.76 -20.23 11.02
CA GLN A 6 7.30 -18.87 11.37
C GLN A 6 7.28 -17.90 10.20
N LYS A 7 8.01 -18.20 9.12
CA LYS A 7 8.03 -17.40 7.89
C LYS A 7 6.91 -17.77 6.92
N HIS A 8 6.25 -18.93 7.09
CA HIS A 8 5.09 -19.27 6.29
C HIS A 8 3.92 -18.38 6.70
N GLY A 9 3.33 -17.71 5.72
CA GLY A 9 2.31 -16.71 5.94
C GLY A 9 1.46 -16.49 4.70
N ILE A 10 0.51 -15.58 4.85
CA ILE A 10 -0.35 -15.11 3.77
C ILE A 10 -0.13 -13.61 3.56
N LEU A 11 -0.22 -13.20 2.30
CA LEU A 11 -0.29 -11.78 1.94
C LEU A 11 -1.76 -11.39 1.89
N LEU A 12 -2.16 -10.51 2.81
CA LEU A 12 -3.48 -9.91 2.88
C LEU A 12 -3.43 -8.55 2.19
N PHE A 13 -4.50 -8.20 1.48
CA PHE A 13 -4.66 -6.86 0.93
C PHE A 13 -6.12 -6.41 1.01
N ASN A 14 -6.32 -5.11 1.18
CA ASN A 14 -7.64 -4.50 1.13
C ASN A 14 -7.54 -3.03 0.70
N GLU A 15 -8.64 -2.51 0.15
CA GLU A 15 -8.79 -1.11 -0.21
C GLU A 15 -9.49 -0.34 0.93
N ILE A 16 -9.03 0.88 1.18
CA ILE A 16 -9.57 1.79 2.18
C ILE A 16 -9.89 3.12 1.50
N LEU A 17 -11.07 3.67 1.77
CA LEU A 17 -11.41 5.03 1.38
C LEU A 17 -10.69 6.04 2.27
N ILE A 18 -10.00 7.00 1.66
CA ILE A 18 -9.29 8.07 2.36
C ILE A 18 -9.85 9.43 1.97
N ARG A 19 -9.76 10.39 2.90
CA ARG A 19 -10.21 11.76 2.64
C ARG A 19 -9.27 12.44 1.66
N GLU A 20 -9.83 12.97 0.57
CA GLU A 20 -9.10 13.89 -0.30
C GLU A 20 -8.63 15.11 0.49
N SER A 21 -7.32 15.22 0.65
CA SER A 21 -6.69 16.31 1.38
C SER A 21 -5.24 16.42 0.95
N ILE A 22 -4.68 17.62 1.07
CA ILE A 22 -3.25 17.84 0.92
C ILE A 22 -2.76 18.40 2.24
N ALA A 23 -1.69 17.83 2.77
CA ALA A 23 -1.00 18.37 3.94
C ALA A 23 0.47 18.63 3.59
N VAL A 24 1.04 19.64 4.23
CA VAL A 24 2.45 20.00 4.09
C VAL A 24 3.21 19.48 5.29
N LYS A 25 4.28 18.72 5.05
CA LYS A 25 5.25 18.35 6.08
C LYS A 25 6.29 19.46 6.19
N SER A 26 6.13 20.34 7.19
CA SER A 26 7.04 21.48 7.38
C SER A 26 8.51 21.09 7.61
N SER A 27 8.77 19.86 8.08
CA SER A 27 10.14 19.38 8.34
C SER A 27 11.00 19.23 7.08
N ASN A 28 10.39 18.95 5.92
CA ASN A 28 11.09 18.73 4.66
C ASN A 28 10.37 19.38 3.47
N LEU A 29 9.39 20.24 3.73
CA LEU A 29 8.56 20.93 2.75
C LEU A 29 7.91 19.99 1.71
N SER A 30 7.70 18.72 2.07
CA SER A 30 7.03 17.75 1.21
C SER A 30 5.51 17.83 1.36
N TYR A 31 4.80 17.47 0.30
CA TYR A 31 3.35 17.40 0.30
C TYR A 31 2.91 15.94 0.40
N VAL A 32 1.86 15.68 1.16
CA VAL A 32 1.21 14.36 1.26
C VAL A 32 -0.26 14.46 0.87
N GLY A 33 -0.82 13.33 0.44
CA GLY A 33 -2.23 13.23 0.01
C GLY A 33 -2.44 13.16 -1.50
N PHE A 34 -1.35 13.06 -2.26
CA PHE A 34 -1.38 12.73 -3.69
C PHE A 34 -1.36 11.23 -3.93
N GLU A 35 -1.61 10.83 -5.16
CA GLU A 35 -1.32 9.47 -5.64
C GLU A 35 0.15 9.10 -5.37
N ASN A 36 0.35 7.88 -4.93
CA ASN A 36 1.66 7.33 -4.64
C ASN A 36 1.65 5.83 -4.95
N PHE A 37 2.22 5.49 -6.10
CA PHE A 37 2.39 4.12 -6.57
C PHE A 37 3.83 3.63 -6.36
N GLY A 38 4.58 4.27 -5.45
CA GLY A 38 6.03 4.13 -5.39
C GLY A 38 6.74 4.82 -6.57
N ASN A 39 7.99 4.43 -6.83
CA ASN A 39 8.81 5.03 -7.88
C ASN A 39 8.64 4.35 -9.26
N GLU A 40 7.70 3.41 -9.40
CA GLU A 40 7.54 2.62 -10.63
C GLU A 40 6.54 3.23 -11.63
N ILE A 41 5.61 4.07 -11.15
CA ILE A 41 4.59 4.71 -11.98
C ILE A 41 4.67 6.22 -11.75
N HIS A 42 4.63 7.00 -12.83
CA HIS A 42 4.57 8.45 -12.73
C HIS A 42 3.29 8.89 -12.01
N ALA A 43 3.45 9.57 -10.88
CA ALA A 43 2.33 10.15 -10.14
C ALA A 43 1.66 11.26 -10.98
N SER A 44 0.34 11.23 -11.12
CA SER A 44 -0.42 12.20 -11.91
C SER A 44 -0.63 13.55 -11.20
N ASN A 45 -0.03 13.75 -10.01
CA ASN A 45 -0.26 14.87 -9.09
C ASN A 45 -1.75 15.04 -8.70
N THR A 46 -2.55 13.98 -8.80
CA THR A 46 -3.96 13.99 -8.39
C THR A 46 -4.08 13.66 -6.91
N LYS A 47 -5.10 14.21 -6.23
CA LYS A 47 -5.38 13.89 -4.83
C LYS A 47 -5.86 12.46 -4.71
N ALA A 48 -5.25 11.70 -3.82
CA ALA A 48 -5.68 10.33 -3.58
C ALA A 48 -6.97 10.31 -2.74
N ASN A 49 -7.85 9.37 -3.07
CA ASN A 49 -9.09 9.09 -2.34
C ASN A 49 -9.27 7.59 -2.01
N HIS A 50 -8.35 6.75 -2.47
CA HIS A 50 -8.27 5.34 -2.10
C HIS A 50 -6.84 4.98 -1.69
N GLY A 51 -6.72 4.00 -0.79
CA GLY A 51 -5.47 3.40 -0.39
C GLY A 51 -5.55 1.88 -0.45
N LEU A 52 -4.71 1.25 -1.26
CA LEU A 52 -4.55 -0.20 -1.31
C LEU A 52 -3.40 -0.61 -0.39
N GLY A 53 -3.72 -1.26 0.74
CA GLY A 53 -2.75 -1.70 1.73
C GLY A 53 -2.46 -3.20 1.62
N PHE A 54 -1.19 -3.57 1.77
CA PHE A 54 -0.71 -4.95 1.85
C PHE A 54 -0.13 -5.25 3.22
N MET A 55 -0.47 -6.40 3.78
CA MET A 55 0.03 -6.88 5.06
C MET A 55 0.47 -8.34 4.95
N PHE A 56 1.56 -8.69 5.61
CA PHE A 56 1.98 -10.07 5.79
C PHE A 56 1.49 -10.56 7.15
N GLN A 57 0.78 -11.69 7.16
CA GLN A 57 0.34 -12.38 8.36
C GLN A 57 1.00 -13.76 8.41
N SER A 58 1.74 -14.04 9.49
CA SER A 58 2.26 -15.38 9.73
C SER A 58 1.12 -16.35 10.06
N LEU A 59 1.21 -17.58 9.56
CA LEU A 59 0.21 -18.62 9.83
C LEU A 59 0.50 -19.43 11.11
N SER A 60 1.75 -19.42 11.58
CA SER A 60 2.18 -20.23 12.73
C SER A 60 2.37 -19.42 14.00
N VAL A 61 2.45 -18.10 13.91
CA VAL A 61 2.53 -17.19 15.07
C VAL A 61 1.64 -15.97 14.86
N ASN A 62 1.20 -15.36 15.97
CA ASN A 62 0.40 -14.13 15.94
C ASN A 62 1.27 -12.89 15.62
N PHE A 63 1.73 -12.84 14.37
CA PHE A 63 2.56 -11.77 13.83
C PHE A 63 1.94 -11.25 12.54
N CYS A 64 1.67 -9.94 12.51
CA CYS A 64 1.19 -9.21 11.34
C CYS A 64 2.04 -7.96 11.15
N GLN A 65 2.47 -7.69 9.91
CA GLN A 65 3.18 -6.46 9.57
C GLN A 65 2.62 -5.83 8.30
N PRO A 66 2.43 -4.51 8.27
CA PRO A 66 2.19 -3.80 7.02
C PRO A 66 3.45 -3.89 6.15
N VAL A 67 3.26 -4.16 4.86
CA VAL A 67 4.34 -4.27 3.88
C VAL A 67 4.44 -2.98 3.07
N THR A 68 3.31 -2.53 2.50
CA THR A 68 3.25 -1.31 1.71
C THR A 68 1.81 -0.81 1.60
N ILE A 69 1.66 0.48 1.28
CA ILE A 69 0.38 1.11 0.95
C ILE A 69 0.59 1.95 -0.31
N PHE A 70 -0.28 1.75 -1.29
CA PHE A 70 -0.36 2.59 -2.49
C PHE A 70 -1.58 3.48 -2.41
N THR A 71 -1.45 4.74 -2.80
CA THR A 71 -2.57 5.69 -2.81
C THR A 71 -2.92 6.06 -4.25
N SER A 72 -4.22 6.08 -4.56
CA SER A 72 -4.73 6.32 -5.91
C SER A 72 -5.93 7.26 -5.90
N THR A 73 -6.20 7.87 -7.04
CA THR A 73 -7.48 8.49 -7.35
C THR A 73 -8.38 7.46 -8.03
N GLY A 74 -9.43 7.05 -7.32
CA GLY A 74 -10.33 5.95 -7.67
C GLY A 74 -9.84 4.59 -7.16
N THR A 75 -10.75 3.61 -7.23
CA THR A 75 -10.49 2.21 -6.88
C THR A 75 -9.32 1.64 -7.68
N VAL A 76 -8.47 0.87 -7.00
CA VAL A 76 -7.34 0.20 -7.65
C VAL A 76 -7.85 -1.02 -8.39
N LYS A 77 -7.69 -1.03 -9.72
CA LYS A 77 -8.05 -2.17 -10.56
C LYS A 77 -6.88 -3.15 -10.64
N GLY A 78 -7.06 -4.35 -10.13
CA GLY A 78 -6.12 -5.45 -10.35
C GLY A 78 -6.13 -5.87 -11.83
N VAL A 79 -4.94 -6.05 -12.41
CA VAL A 79 -4.77 -6.67 -13.73
C VAL A 79 -4.21 -8.06 -13.52
N PHE A 80 -4.95 -9.09 -13.95
CA PHE A 80 -4.43 -10.45 -14.01
C PHE A 80 -3.59 -10.60 -15.28
N THR A 81 -2.28 -10.65 -15.14
CA THR A 81 -1.39 -11.02 -16.25
C THR A 81 -1.16 -12.53 -16.20
N VAL A 82 -1.80 -13.26 -17.12
CA VAL A 82 -1.45 -14.66 -17.37
C VAL A 82 -0.12 -14.68 -18.10
N THR A 83 0.91 -15.20 -17.46
CA THR A 83 2.19 -15.50 -18.10
C THR A 83 2.06 -16.85 -18.80
N HIS A 84 2.26 -16.88 -20.11
CA HIS A 84 2.32 -18.08 -20.95
C HIS A 84 3.74 -18.64 -21.01
#